data_AF-A0A2Y9J0C0-F1
#
_entry.id   AF-A0A2Y9J0C0-F1
#
_cell.length_a   1.000
_cell.length_b   1.000
_cell.length_c   1.000
_cell.angle_alpha   90.00
_cell.angle_beta   90.00
_cell.angle_gamma   90.00
#
_symmetry.space_group_name_H-M   'P 1'
#
loop_
_entity.id
_entity.type
_entity.pdbx_description
1 polymer ?
#
loop_
_entity_poly.entity_id
_entity_poly.type
_entity_poly.pdbx_seq_one_letter_code
_entity_poly.pdbx_strand_id
1 'polypeptide(L)'
;MSNSTCVSKQLTWPPLVKIVLSTYTGLLLGLGLLLNGLALWVFCSRMRRWTETRIYMVNLAVADFCLLCAIPFFLHSLKERTTDTPFCQVSQGAYLANRYMSICLVTAIAVDRYVAVQHPLRARALRSPRQAAAVCAALWALVGGLLGLRWALGMQEGGFCFSNASRQSSNTMFFSLLGFFLPLAVLVFCSLRVVTALGQRPTASPDQAEATRRATRMVWANLAVFVVCFLPIHVVLMVVVATSLNTSAICYALVITGKLSDANCCLDAICYYFMAEDFQEASSLASMPIAKAHRNENSLSVTLA
;
A
#
# COMPACT_ATOMS: atom_id res chain seq x y z
N MET A 1 31.89 -13.87 -24.37
CA MET A 1 30.59 -13.17 -24.48
C MET A 1 30.32 -12.51 -23.13
N SER A 2 30.48 -11.19 -23.03
CA SER A 2 30.45 -10.50 -21.73
C SER A 2 29.04 -10.48 -21.16
N ASN A 3 28.86 -11.04 -19.96
CA ASN A 3 27.68 -10.91 -19.11
C ASN A 3 27.54 -9.48 -18.57
N SER A 4 27.34 -8.52 -19.47
CA SER A 4 27.03 -7.14 -19.14
C SER A 4 25.60 -7.06 -18.64
N THR A 5 25.42 -6.98 -17.32
CA THR A 5 24.12 -6.68 -16.68
C THR A 5 23.60 -5.32 -17.15
N CYS A 6 22.29 -5.06 -17.03
CA CYS A 6 21.59 -3.80 -17.37
C CYS A 6 22.25 -2.50 -16.89
N VAL A 7 23.24 -2.65 -16.03
CA VAL A 7 23.93 -1.68 -15.20
C VAL A 7 25.25 -1.22 -15.82
N SER A 8 25.88 -2.09 -16.61
CA SER A 8 27.07 -1.76 -17.40
C SER A 8 26.74 -1.00 -18.68
N LYS A 9 25.50 -1.11 -19.17
CA LYS A 9 24.97 -0.23 -20.20
C LYS A 9 24.56 1.06 -19.53
N GLN A 10 25.37 2.11 -19.66
CA GLN A 10 24.91 3.47 -19.37
C GLN A 10 23.66 3.72 -20.24
N LEU A 11 22.47 3.63 -19.63
CA LEU A 11 21.22 3.92 -20.31
C LEU A 11 21.25 5.39 -20.71
N THR A 12 21.50 5.64 -21.99
CA THR A 12 21.49 6.98 -22.56
C THR A 12 20.04 7.37 -22.77
N TRP A 13 19.53 8.19 -21.86
CA TRP A 13 18.22 8.80 -22.00
C TRP A 13 18.33 10.14 -22.73
N PRO A 14 17.39 10.46 -23.64
CA PRO A 14 17.26 11.79 -24.18
C PRO A 14 17.12 12.83 -23.06
N PRO A 15 17.63 14.07 -23.22
CA PRO A 15 17.55 15.11 -22.19
C PRO A 15 16.11 15.36 -21.72
N LEU A 16 15.14 15.36 -22.64
CA LEU A 16 13.72 15.50 -22.34
C LEU A 16 13.23 14.40 -21.37
N VAL A 17 13.62 13.15 -21.58
CA VAL A 17 13.20 12.03 -20.72
C VAL A 17 13.80 12.16 -19.33
N LYS A 18 15.06 12.59 -19.22
CA LYS A 18 15.67 12.87 -17.91
C LYS A 18 14.90 13.96 -17.15
N ILE A 19 14.56 15.06 -17.83
CA ILE A 19 13.76 16.15 -17.26
C ILE A 19 12.41 15.61 -16.78
N VAL A 20 11.69 14.87 -17.64
CA VAL A 20 10.38 14.28 -17.30
C VAL A 20 10.48 13.38 -16.06
N LEU A 21 11.47 12.48 -16.00
CA LEU A 21 11.66 11.57 -14.86
C LEU A 21 12.02 12.30 -13.56
N SER A 22 12.84 13.35 -13.65
CA SER A 22 13.20 14.20 -12.51
C SER A 22 11.99 15.01 -12.01
N THR A 23 11.25 15.66 -12.91
CA THR A 23 10.02 16.40 -12.58
C THR A 23 8.98 15.47 -11.97
N TYR A 24 8.76 14.29 -12.55
CA TYR A 24 7.87 13.26 -12.00
C TYR A 24 8.26 12.85 -10.58
N THR A 25 9.55 12.57 -10.34
CA THR A 25 10.04 12.18 -9.00
C THR A 25 9.86 13.34 -8.00
N GLY A 26 10.11 14.59 -8.41
CA GLY A 26 9.90 15.77 -7.56
C GLY A 26 8.42 16.00 -7.22
N LEU A 27 7.52 15.79 -8.18
CA LEU A 27 6.08 15.86 -7.97
C LEU A 27 5.60 14.79 -6.99
N LEU A 28 6.01 13.54 -7.17
CA LEU A 28 5.70 12.45 -6.23
C LEU A 28 6.22 12.76 -4.83
N LEU A 29 7.43 13.30 -4.71
CA LEU A 29 8.01 13.67 -3.43
C LEU A 29 7.16 14.74 -2.73
N GLY A 30 6.86 15.85 -3.42
CA GLY A 30 6.10 16.95 -2.85
C GLY A 30 4.66 16.55 -2.50
N LEU A 31 3.96 15.91 -3.44
CA LEU A 31 2.59 15.47 -3.25
C LEU A 31 2.50 14.37 -2.19
N GLY A 32 3.39 13.38 -2.26
CA GLY A 32 3.44 12.27 -1.32
C GLY A 32 3.69 12.74 0.11
N LEU A 33 4.64 13.65 0.34
CA LEU A 33 4.92 14.18 1.68
C LEU A 33 3.71 14.93 2.24
N LEU A 34 3.04 15.74 1.40
CA LEU A 34 1.84 16.47 1.78
C LEU A 34 0.70 15.51 2.14
N LEU A 35 0.38 14.56 1.26
CA LEU A 35 -0.76 13.65 1.43
C LEU A 35 -0.54 12.71 2.62
N ASN A 36 0.63 12.07 2.73
CA ASN A 36 0.92 11.15 3.83
C ASN A 36 1.09 11.89 5.16
N GLY A 37 1.74 13.06 5.16
CA GLY A 37 1.86 13.89 6.36
C GLY A 37 0.50 14.36 6.88
N LEU A 38 -0.38 14.83 5.99
CA LEU A 38 -1.74 15.20 6.34
C LEU A 38 -2.55 14.01 6.85
N ALA A 39 -2.45 12.85 6.17
CA ALA A 39 -3.12 11.62 6.58
C ALA A 39 -2.69 11.20 8.00
N LEU A 40 -1.38 11.17 8.28
CA LEU A 40 -0.85 10.88 9.61
C LEU A 40 -1.38 11.86 10.66
N TRP A 41 -1.41 13.16 10.36
CA TRP A 41 -1.96 14.16 11.28
C TRP A 41 -3.44 13.92 11.57
N VAL A 42 -4.27 13.72 10.53
CA VAL A 42 -5.71 13.44 10.70
C VAL A 42 -5.92 12.13 11.47
N PHE A 43 -5.21 11.07 11.07
CA PHE A 43 -5.36 9.74 11.65
C PHE A 43 -4.73 9.60 13.01
N CYS A 44 -3.84 10.47 13.47
CA CYS A 44 -3.30 10.39 14.82
C CYS A 44 -3.97 11.39 15.75
N SER A 45 -4.26 12.60 15.26
CA SER A 45 -4.67 13.73 16.11
C SER A 45 -6.15 14.10 16.02
N ARG A 46 -6.85 13.81 14.91
CA ARG A 46 -8.26 14.25 14.71
C ARG A 46 -9.26 13.13 14.92
N MET A 47 -8.92 11.90 14.53
CA MET A 47 -9.82 10.76 14.70
C MET A 47 -9.80 10.24 16.14
N ARG A 48 -10.96 10.19 16.81
CA ARG A 48 -11.05 9.80 18.23
C ARG A 48 -11.04 8.29 18.47
N ARG A 49 -11.55 7.48 17.52
CA ARG A 49 -11.68 6.01 17.66
C ARG A 49 -10.68 5.28 16.78
N TRP A 50 -9.90 4.37 17.37
CA TRP A 50 -9.00 3.49 16.63
C TRP A 50 -9.78 2.29 16.10
N THR A 51 -9.74 2.10 14.78
CA THR A 51 -10.30 0.96 14.06
C THR A 51 -9.18 0.13 13.45
N GLU A 52 -9.46 -1.12 13.09
CA GLU A 52 -8.51 -2.02 12.44
C GLU A 52 -7.97 -1.38 11.15
N THR A 53 -8.87 -0.84 10.34
CA THR A 53 -8.52 -0.23 9.05
C THR A 53 -7.68 1.03 9.23
N ARG A 54 -7.96 1.85 10.25
CA ARG A 54 -7.13 3.02 10.60
C ARG A 54 -5.72 2.61 10.97
N ILE A 55 -5.55 1.51 11.70
CA ILE A 55 -4.21 1.02 12.08
C ILE A 55 -3.41 0.60 10.85
N TYR A 56 -4.01 -0.14 9.92
CA TYR A 56 -3.34 -0.50 8.67
C TYR A 56 -2.97 0.74 7.85
N MET A 57 -3.89 1.72 7.73
CA MET A 57 -3.64 2.95 6.98
C MET A 57 -2.55 3.84 7.61
N VAL A 58 -2.49 3.94 8.94
CA VAL A 58 -1.39 4.66 9.61
C VAL A 58 -0.05 3.99 9.33
N ASN A 59 0.03 2.65 9.39
CA ASN A 59 1.26 1.94 9.07
C ASN A 59 1.67 2.10 7.60
N LEU A 60 0.70 2.14 6.68
CA LEU A 60 0.93 2.39 5.26
C LEU A 60 1.50 3.80 5.06
N ALA A 61 0.85 4.82 5.64
CA ALA A 61 1.31 6.20 5.57
C ALA A 61 2.70 6.41 6.21
N VAL A 62 3.01 5.69 7.30
CA VAL A 62 4.36 5.69 7.90
C VAL A 62 5.39 5.11 6.91
N ALA A 63 5.10 3.96 6.29
CA ALA A 63 6.01 3.34 5.34
C ALA A 63 6.29 4.26 4.14
N ASP A 64 5.25 4.87 3.57
CA ASP A 64 5.36 5.82 2.47
C ASP A 64 6.12 7.08 2.86
N PHE A 65 5.81 7.66 4.03
CA PHE A 65 6.51 8.84 4.53
C PHE A 65 8.00 8.57 4.77
N CYS A 66 8.35 7.39 5.29
CA CYS A 66 9.74 6.97 5.45
C CYS A 66 10.46 6.85 4.10
N LEU A 67 9.83 6.27 3.07
CA LEU A 67 10.38 6.25 1.72
C LEU A 67 10.58 7.67 1.18
N LEU A 68 9.57 8.52 1.27
CA LEU A 68 9.61 9.88 0.74
C LEU A 68 10.74 10.69 1.40
N CYS A 69 10.94 10.55 2.72
CA CYS A 69 12.08 11.13 3.41
C CYS A 69 13.43 10.55 2.95
N ALA A 70 13.48 9.29 2.51
CA ALA A 70 14.69 8.63 2.05
C ALA A 70 15.11 9.02 0.61
N ILE A 71 14.15 9.41 -0.25
CA ILE A 71 14.39 9.74 -1.67
C ILE A 71 15.43 10.86 -1.87
N PRO A 72 15.40 11.99 -1.13
CA PRO A 72 16.42 13.04 -1.25
C PRO A 72 17.85 12.54 -1.00
N PHE A 73 18.03 11.67 0.00
CA PHE A 73 19.33 11.07 0.31
C PHE A 73 19.79 10.15 -0.81
N PHE A 74 18.89 9.35 -1.38
CA PHE A 74 19.16 8.56 -2.57
C PHE A 74 19.61 9.43 -3.76
N LEU A 75 18.89 10.51 -4.05
CA LEU A 75 19.22 11.43 -5.14
C LEU A 75 20.58 12.11 -4.94
N HIS A 76 20.91 12.46 -3.69
CA HIS A 76 22.22 13.01 -3.34
C HIS A 76 23.34 11.99 -3.60
N SER A 77 23.19 10.74 -3.14
CA SER A 77 24.17 9.68 -3.35
C SER A 77 24.43 9.38 -4.83
N LEU A 78 23.45 9.57 -5.71
CA LEU A 78 23.63 9.40 -7.17
C LEU A 78 24.58 10.44 -7.79
N LYS A 79 24.76 11.60 -7.15
CA LYS A 79 25.58 12.70 -7.66
C LYS A 79 27.07 12.51 -7.35
N GLU A 80 27.40 11.96 -6.18
CA GLU A 80 28.79 11.79 -5.72
C GLU A 80 29.51 10.59 -6.33
N ARG A 81 28.76 9.59 -6.83
CA ARG A 81 29.19 8.53 -7.77
C ARG A 81 30.57 7.88 -7.51
N THR A 82 30.98 7.71 -6.24
CA THR A 82 32.35 7.25 -5.91
C THR A 82 32.50 6.29 -4.72
N THR A 83 31.57 6.20 -3.75
CA THR A 83 31.46 5.06 -2.80
C THR A 83 30.01 4.69 -2.36
N ASP A 84 29.75 3.43 -2.01
CA ASP A 84 28.49 2.99 -1.34
C ASP A 84 28.40 3.65 0.05
N THR A 85 27.71 4.78 0.15
CA THR A 85 27.56 5.48 1.44
C THR A 85 26.51 4.79 2.32
N PRO A 86 26.61 4.89 3.67
CA PRO A 86 25.56 4.43 4.57
C PRO A 86 24.18 5.01 4.24
N PHE A 87 24.13 6.29 3.83
CA PHE A 87 22.89 6.96 3.39
C PHE A 87 22.25 6.29 2.18
N CYS A 88 23.07 5.86 1.22
CA CYS A 88 22.59 5.09 0.09
C CYS A 88 22.00 3.75 0.55
N GLN A 89 22.71 2.97 1.37
CA GLN A 89 22.23 1.67 1.84
C GLN A 89 20.93 1.78 2.64
N VAL A 90 20.83 2.80 3.51
CA VAL A 90 19.60 3.11 4.26
C VAL A 90 18.47 3.49 3.30
N SER A 91 18.74 4.29 2.28
CA SER A 91 17.73 4.67 1.29
C SER A 91 17.25 3.48 0.48
N GLN A 92 18.15 2.56 0.12
CA GLN A 92 17.80 1.30 -0.52
C GLN A 92 16.93 0.43 0.40
N GLY A 93 17.32 0.32 1.68
CA GLY A 93 16.54 -0.39 2.69
C GLY A 93 15.13 0.19 2.83
N ALA A 94 15.00 1.52 2.92
CA ALA A 94 13.71 2.20 3.01
C ALA A 94 12.83 1.96 1.77
N TYR A 95 13.43 1.94 0.57
CA TYR A 95 12.72 1.63 -0.67
C TYR A 95 12.15 0.21 -0.69
N LEU A 96 12.98 -0.78 -0.37
CA LEU A 96 12.55 -2.17 -0.32
C LEU A 96 11.55 -2.41 0.82
N ALA A 97 11.77 -1.78 1.97
CA ALA A 97 10.86 -1.84 3.11
C ALA A 97 9.49 -1.29 2.71
N ASN A 98 9.42 -0.11 2.10
CA ASN A 98 8.15 0.47 1.68
C ASN A 98 7.43 -0.43 0.67
N ARG A 99 8.14 -0.94 -0.34
CA ARG A 99 7.55 -1.82 -1.36
C ARG A 99 6.89 -3.05 -0.72
N TYR A 100 7.61 -3.78 0.12
CA TYR A 100 7.07 -5.00 0.74
C TYR A 100 6.03 -4.68 1.82
N MET A 101 6.22 -3.64 2.63
CA MET A 101 5.23 -3.21 3.62
C MET A 101 3.92 -2.80 2.96
N SER A 102 3.97 -2.01 1.88
CA SER A 102 2.78 -1.61 1.12
C SER A 102 2.04 -2.83 0.60
N ILE A 103 2.75 -3.78 -0.01
CA ILE A 103 2.16 -5.02 -0.53
C ILE A 103 1.47 -5.82 0.59
N CYS A 104 2.15 -6.03 1.71
CA CYS A 104 1.63 -6.79 2.83
C CYS A 104 0.45 -6.09 3.51
N LEU A 105 0.49 -4.76 3.69
CA LEU A 105 -0.56 -3.98 4.34
C LEU A 105 -1.82 -3.91 3.49
N VAL A 106 -1.71 -3.66 2.17
CA VAL A 106 -2.87 -3.68 1.26
C VAL A 106 -3.52 -5.07 1.25
N THR A 107 -2.71 -6.13 1.26
CA THR A 107 -3.21 -7.50 1.36
C THR A 107 -3.89 -7.76 2.71
N ALA A 108 -3.33 -7.30 3.82
CA ALA A 108 -3.93 -7.42 5.15
C ALA A 108 -5.27 -6.67 5.24
N ILE A 109 -5.38 -5.47 4.63
CA ILE A 109 -6.63 -4.72 4.53
C ILE A 109 -7.68 -5.53 3.75
N ALA A 110 -7.30 -6.16 2.64
CA ALA A 110 -8.21 -6.98 1.85
C ALA A 110 -8.68 -8.24 2.61
N VAL A 111 -7.77 -8.90 3.35
CA VAL A 111 -8.11 -10.04 4.21
C VAL A 111 -9.03 -9.60 5.35
N ASP A 112 -8.75 -8.48 6.00
CA ASP A 112 -9.60 -7.90 7.05
C ASP A 112 -11.02 -7.68 6.55
N ARG A 113 -11.16 -7.06 5.37
CA ARG A 113 -12.45 -6.82 4.71
C ARG A 113 -13.15 -8.12 4.31
N TYR A 114 -12.40 -9.08 3.78
CA TYR A 114 -12.94 -10.40 3.45
C TYR A 114 -13.51 -11.11 4.68
N VAL A 115 -12.76 -11.19 5.77
CA VAL A 115 -13.22 -11.82 7.02
C VAL A 115 -14.44 -11.08 7.57
N ALA A 116 -14.45 -9.75 7.53
CA ALA A 116 -15.58 -8.93 7.98
C ALA A 116 -16.88 -9.23 7.23
N VAL A 117 -16.82 -9.39 5.91
CA VAL A 117 -17.99 -9.51 5.04
C VAL A 117 -18.48 -10.95 4.96
N GLN A 118 -17.57 -11.91 4.85
CA GLN A 118 -17.88 -13.32 4.56
C GLN A 118 -18.01 -14.17 5.84
N HIS A 119 -17.35 -13.78 6.93
CA HIS A 119 -17.28 -14.59 8.15
C HIS A 119 -17.57 -13.75 9.40
N PRO A 120 -18.77 -13.13 9.54
CA PRO A 120 -19.06 -12.16 10.60
C PRO A 120 -18.88 -12.69 12.03
N LEU A 121 -19.16 -13.98 12.28
CA LEU A 121 -18.94 -14.60 13.58
C LEU A 121 -17.44 -14.74 13.91
N ARG A 122 -16.62 -15.12 12.92
CA ARG A 122 -15.16 -15.18 13.08
C ARG A 122 -14.57 -13.77 13.18
N ALA A 123 -15.09 -12.83 12.40
CA ALA A 123 -14.71 -11.42 12.45
C ALA A 123 -14.83 -10.86 13.87
N ARG A 124 -15.90 -11.20 14.60
CA ARG A 124 -16.09 -10.76 16.00
C ARG A 124 -14.99 -11.26 16.96
N ALA A 125 -14.37 -12.40 16.67
CA ALA A 125 -13.29 -12.97 17.50
C ALA A 125 -11.88 -12.58 17.02
N LEU A 126 -11.70 -12.42 15.71
CA LEU A 126 -10.39 -12.24 15.06
C LEU A 126 -10.07 -10.79 14.70
N ARG A 127 -11.05 -9.88 14.76
CA ARG A 127 -10.86 -8.47 14.44
C ARG A 127 -10.99 -7.62 15.69
N SER A 128 -9.92 -6.91 15.98
CA SER A 128 -9.87 -5.85 16.96
C SER A 128 -8.69 -4.94 16.62
N PRO A 129 -8.70 -3.67 17.07
CA PRO A 129 -7.57 -2.77 16.87
C PRO A 129 -6.24 -3.35 17.39
N ARG A 130 -6.28 -4.10 18.50
CA ARG A 130 -5.09 -4.76 19.06
C ARG A 130 -4.56 -5.87 18.14
N GLN A 131 -5.44 -6.69 17.56
CA GLN A 131 -5.05 -7.71 16.59
C GLN A 131 -4.48 -7.09 15.31
N ALA A 132 -5.09 -6.02 14.79
CA ALA A 132 -4.56 -5.29 13.65
C ALA A 132 -3.16 -4.69 13.92
N ALA A 133 -2.95 -4.14 15.12
CA ALA A 133 -1.63 -3.66 15.54
C ALA A 133 -0.60 -4.79 15.65
N ALA A 134 -0.99 -5.95 16.18
CA ALA A 134 -0.13 -7.13 16.24
C ALA A 134 0.24 -7.64 14.85
N VAL A 135 -0.71 -7.65 13.90
CA VAL A 135 -0.44 -7.99 12.49
C VAL A 135 0.56 -6.99 11.89
N CYS A 136 0.36 -5.68 12.08
CA CYS A 136 1.30 -4.66 11.58
C CYS A 136 2.70 -4.83 12.17
N ALA A 137 2.80 -5.07 13.48
CA ALA A 137 4.09 -5.31 14.15
C ALA A 137 4.79 -6.57 13.60
N ALA A 138 4.04 -7.64 13.37
CA ALA A 138 4.57 -8.86 12.75
C ALA A 138 5.04 -8.61 11.31
N LEU A 139 4.32 -7.82 10.53
CA LEU A 139 4.73 -7.43 9.17
C LEU A 139 6.02 -6.59 9.19
N TRP A 140 6.13 -5.61 10.09
CA TRP A 140 7.37 -4.83 10.26
C TRP A 140 8.55 -5.71 10.66
N ALA A 141 8.35 -6.64 11.60
CA ALA A 141 9.38 -7.58 12.01
C ALA A 141 9.79 -8.53 10.87
N LEU A 142 8.82 -9.00 10.08
CA LEU A 142 9.06 -9.86 8.93
C LEU A 142 9.84 -9.12 7.84
N VAL A 143 9.35 -7.97 7.38
CA VAL A 143 9.99 -7.20 6.31
C VAL A 143 11.33 -6.66 6.77
N GLY A 144 11.40 -6.05 7.95
CA GLY A 144 12.64 -5.55 8.54
C GLY A 144 13.66 -6.66 8.79
N GLY A 145 13.22 -7.82 9.29
CA GLY A 145 14.08 -8.98 9.52
C GLY A 145 14.62 -9.58 8.22
N LEU A 146 13.79 -9.73 7.18
CA LEU A 146 14.23 -10.20 5.86
C LEU A 146 15.23 -9.24 5.21
N LEU A 147 15.01 -7.93 5.32
CA LEU A 147 15.92 -6.92 4.81
C LEU A 147 17.22 -6.84 5.62
N GLY A 148 17.13 -6.97 6.95
CA GLY A 148 18.29 -7.03 7.84
C GLY A 148 19.15 -8.27 7.58
N LEU A 149 18.54 -9.44 7.42
CA LEU A 149 19.23 -10.67 7.04
C LEU A 149 19.90 -10.52 5.67
N ARG A 150 19.18 -9.94 4.70
CA ARG A 150 19.72 -9.66 3.37
C ARG A 150 20.93 -8.73 3.41
N TRP A 151 20.88 -7.69 4.25
CA TRP A 151 21.97 -6.76 4.47
C TRP A 151 23.17 -7.46 5.13
N ALA A 152 22.93 -8.25 6.18
CA ALA A 152 23.96 -9.00 6.90
C ALA A 152 24.67 -10.06 6.02
N LEU A 153 23.93 -10.71 5.12
CA LEU A 153 24.48 -11.69 4.17
C LEU A 153 25.21 -11.04 2.98
N GLY A 154 25.29 -9.71 2.91
CA GLY A 154 25.94 -9.00 1.80
C GLY A 154 25.24 -9.20 0.44
N MET A 155 24.00 -9.73 0.45
CA MET A 155 23.14 -9.90 -0.73
C MET A 155 22.43 -8.60 -1.12
N GLN A 156 23.11 -7.48 -0.90
CA GLN A 156 22.66 -6.19 -1.41
C GLN A 156 22.54 -6.32 -2.93
N GLU A 157 21.33 -6.08 -3.42
CA GLU A 157 21.16 -5.85 -4.83
C GLU A 157 21.95 -4.59 -5.15
N GLY A 158 22.86 -4.64 -6.10
CA GLY A 158 23.00 -3.44 -6.86
C GLY A 158 23.94 -2.34 -6.31
N GLY A 159 25.26 -2.48 -6.24
CA GLY A 159 26.15 -1.29 -6.09
C GLY A 159 26.14 -0.37 -7.31
N PHE A 160 25.76 0.90 -7.27
CA PHE A 160 26.20 1.90 -6.30
C PHE A 160 25.17 2.32 -5.24
N CYS A 161 23.96 1.76 -5.35
CA CYS A 161 22.81 1.90 -4.46
C CYS A 161 21.62 1.07 -4.95
N PHE A 162 21.57 0.81 -6.26
CA PHE A 162 20.71 -0.21 -6.91
C PHE A 162 21.33 -0.79 -8.21
N SER A 163 22.61 -0.50 -8.52
CA SER A 163 23.24 -0.84 -9.80
C SER A 163 23.78 -2.29 -9.90
N ASN A 164 24.79 -2.76 -9.19
CA ASN A 164 25.39 -4.11 -9.30
C ASN A 164 24.44 -5.35 -9.15
N ALA A 165 23.69 -5.67 -10.22
CA ALA A 165 22.84 -6.86 -10.35
C ALA A 165 23.67 -8.17 -10.45
N SER A 166 25.00 -8.10 -10.40
CA SER A 166 25.90 -9.27 -10.42
C SER A 166 25.78 -10.15 -9.17
N ARG A 167 25.13 -9.67 -8.10
CA ARG A 167 24.89 -10.41 -6.85
C ARG A 167 23.47 -10.95 -6.71
N GLN A 168 22.61 -10.75 -7.71
CA GLN A 168 21.22 -11.14 -7.61
C GLN A 168 21.10 -12.64 -7.92
N SER A 169 21.07 -13.46 -6.88
CA SER A 169 20.89 -14.90 -7.02
C SER A 169 19.49 -15.22 -7.57
N SER A 170 19.35 -16.32 -8.31
CA SER A 170 18.04 -16.83 -8.75
C SER A 170 17.06 -16.94 -7.58
N ASN A 171 17.56 -17.33 -6.40
CA ASN A 171 16.77 -17.43 -5.17
C ASN A 171 16.21 -16.07 -4.73
N THR A 172 17.01 -14.99 -4.78
CA THR A 172 16.55 -13.64 -4.39
C THR A 172 15.43 -13.14 -5.30
N MET A 173 15.55 -13.36 -6.62
CA MET A 173 14.49 -13.00 -7.56
C MET A 173 13.25 -13.87 -7.35
N PHE A 174 13.41 -15.17 -7.12
CA PHE A 174 12.30 -16.08 -6.82
C PHE A 174 11.53 -15.65 -5.57
N PHE A 175 12.22 -15.32 -4.47
CA PHE A 175 11.56 -14.82 -3.26
C PHE A 175 10.85 -13.48 -3.48
N SER A 176 11.40 -12.61 -4.33
CA SER A 176 10.73 -11.36 -4.70
C SER A 176 9.44 -11.62 -5.49
N LEU A 177 9.47 -12.55 -6.45
CA LEU A 177 8.30 -12.96 -7.22
C LEU A 177 7.25 -13.64 -6.31
N LEU A 178 7.67 -14.55 -5.44
CA LEU A 178 6.78 -15.20 -4.48
C LEU A 178 6.16 -14.17 -3.51
N GLY A 179 6.98 -13.24 -3.03
CA GLY A 179 6.59 -12.13 -2.17
C GLY A 179 5.64 -11.12 -2.83
N PHE A 180 5.41 -11.22 -4.14
CA PHE A 180 4.43 -10.41 -4.86
C PHE A 180 3.22 -11.22 -5.35
N PHE A 181 3.43 -12.33 -6.04
CA PHE A 181 2.35 -13.11 -6.65
C PHE A 181 1.45 -13.81 -5.63
N LEU A 182 2.01 -14.24 -4.49
CA LEU A 182 1.19 -14.80 -3.41
C LEU A 182 0.28 -13.72 -2.80
N PRO A 183 0.77 -12.54 -2.39
CA PRO A 183 -0.09 -11.42 -1.99
C PRO A 183 -1.10 -10.99 -3.05
N LEU A 184 -0.70 -10.94 -4.33
CA LEU A 184 -1.62 -10.62 -5.43
C LEU A 184 -2.77 -11.64 -5.53
N ALA A 185 -2.47 -12.94 -5.47
CA ALA A 185 -3.50 -13.98 -5.51
C ALA A 185 -4.49 -13.85 -4.34
N VAL A 186 -3.97 -13.61 -3.12
CA VAL A 186 -4.80 -13.37 -1.93
C VAL A 186 -5.65 -12.12 -2.10
N LEU A 187 -5.05 -11.02 -2.55
CA LEU A 187 -5.73 -9.73 -2.77
C LEU A 187 -6.88 -9.88 -3.77
N VAL A 188 -6.62 -10.51 -4.93
CA VAL A 188 -7.64 -10.77 -5.95
C VAL A 188 -8.75 -11.65 -5.42
N PHE A 189 -8.40 -12.77 -4.76
CA PHE A 189 -9.39 -13.68 -4.17
C PHE A 189 -10.27 -12.95 -3.14
N CYS A 190 -9.67 -12.26 -2.18
CA CYS A 190 -10.39 -11.52 -1.16
C CYS A 190 -11.29 -10.45 -1.78
N SER A 191 -10.78 -9.70 -2.76
CA SER A 191 -11.53 -8.63 -3.43
C SER A 191 -12.76 -9.18 -4.16
N LEU A 192 -12.58 -10.23 -4.97
CA LEU A 192 -13.69 -10.88 -5.69
C LEU A 192 -14.75 -11.39 -4.70
N ARG A 193 -14.34 -12.07 -3.64
CA ARG A 193 -15.28 -12.62 -2.64
C ARG A 193 -16.03 -11.51 -1.90
N VAL A 194 -15.37 -10.40 -1.57
CA VAL A 194 -16.04 -9.25 -0.95
C VAL A 194 -17.08 -8.67 -1.90
N VAL A 195 -16.69 -8.38 -3.14
CA VAL A 195 -17.58 -7.79 -4.15
C VAL A 195 -18.78 -8.70 -4.43
N THR A 196 -18.57 -10.01 -4.58
CA THR A 196 -19.69 -10.95 -4.82
C THR A 196 -20.64 -11.03 -3.63
N ALA A 197 -20.13 -11.06 -2.40
CA ALA A 197 -20.99 -11.10 -1.22
C ALA A 197 -21.77 -9.80 -1.02
N LEU A 198 -21.12 -8.66 -1.30
CA LEU A 198 -21.77 -7.35 -1.25
C LEU A 198 -22.87 -7.24 -2.32
N GLY A 199 -22.65 -7.72 -3.54
CA GLY A 199 -23.66 -7.71 -4.61
C GLY A 199 -24.83 -8.68 -4.40
N GLN A 200 -24.65 -9.74 -3.60
CA GLN A 200 -25.71 -10.71 -3.29
C GLN A 200 -26.59 -10.31 -2.08
N ARG A 201 -26.21 -9.27 -1.33
CA ARG A 201 -27.00 -8.83 -0.17
C ARG A 201 -28.32 -8.20 -0.62
N PRO A 202 -29.48 -8.63 -0.09
CA PRO A 202 -30.74 -7.96 -0.34
C PRO A 202 -30.64 -6.49 0.09
N THR A 203 -30.93 -5.56 -0.83
CA THR A 203 -30.94 -4.13 -0.53
C THR A 203 -32.20 -3.80 0.26
N ALA A 204 -32.07 -3.63 1.58
CA ALA A 204 -33.21 -3.29 2.43
C ALA A 204 -33.53 -1.77 2.43
N SER A 205 -32.56 -0.93 2.10
CA SER A 205 -32.72 0.53 1.99
C SER A 205 -31.74 1.15 0.97
N PRO A 206 -32.06 2.33 0.40
CA PRO A 206 -31.13 3.08 -0.46
C PRO A 206 -29.80 3.40 0.23
N ASP A 207 -29.83 3.71 1.54
CA ASP A 207 -28.61 3.99 2.32
C ASP A 207 -27.69 2.75 2.41
N GLN A 208 -28.26 1.55 2.56
CA GLN A 208 -27.50 0.31 2.60
C GLN A 208 -26.89 -0.04 1.24
N ALA A 209 -27.59 0.27 0.15
CA ALA A 209 -27.09 0.10 -1.21
C ALA A 209 -25.89 1.04 -1.48
N GLU A 210 -25.97 2.30 -1.03
CA GLU A 210 -24.88 3.27 -1.17
C GLU A 210 -23.65 2.89 -0.33
N ALA A 211 -23.84 2.48 0.92
CA ALA A 211 -22.75 1.98 1.77
C ALA A 211 -22.04 0.76 1.13
N THR A 212 -22.80 -0.15 0.53
CA THR A 212 -22.29 -1.32 -0.20
C THR A 212 -21.48 -0.90 -1.44
N ARG A 213 -21.97 0.08 -2.19
CA ARG A 213 -21.30 0.64 -3.37
C ARG A 213 -19.99 1.33 -3.00
N ARG A 214 -19.95 2.08 -1.89
CA ARG A 214 -18.73 2.72 -1.36
C ARG A 214 -17.69 1.69 -0.95
N ALA A 215 -18.08 0.67 -0.18
CA ALA A 215 -17.17 -0.41 0.21
C ALA A 215 -16.61 -1.16 -1.01
N THR A 216 -17.44 -1.40 -2.01
CA THR A 216 -17.04 -2.02 -3.29
C THR A 216 -16.07 -1.14 -4.06
N ARG A 217 -16.32 0.17 -4.14
CA ARG A 217 -15.44 1.15 -4.79
C ARG A 217 -14.09 1.23 -4.12
N MET A 218 -14.03 1.22 -2.78
CA MET A 218 -12.77 1.17 -2.02
C MET A 218 -11.97 -0.09 -2.34
N VAL A 219 -12.61 -1.27 -2.33
CA VAL A 219 -11.93 -2.55 -2.64
C VAL A 219 -11.37 -2.55 -4.06
N TRP A 220 -12.15 -2.10 -5.05
CA TRP A 220 -11.69 -1.99 -6.43
C TRP A 220 -10.57 -0.97 -6.61
N ALA A 221 -10.65 0.18 -5.94
CA ALA A 221 -9.61 1.20 -5.98
C ALA A 221 -8.27 0.63 -5.44
N ASN A 222 -8.31 -0.04 -4.30
CA ASN A 222 -7.11 -0.64 -3.70
C ASN A 222 -6.50 -1.72 -4.61
N LEU A 223 -7.32 -2.59 -5.22
CA LEU A 223 -6.86 -3.58 -6.17
C LEU A 223 -6.25 -2.93 -7.42
N ALA A 224 -6.90 -1.88 -7.96
CA ALA A 224 -6.42 -1.17 -9.13
C ALA A 224 -5.06 -0.50 -8.87
N VAL A 225 -4.92 0.22 -7.75
CA VAL A 225 -3.65 0.85 -7.36
C VAL A 225 -2.55 -0.20 -7.23
N PHE A 226 -2.82 -1.30 -6.52
CA PHE A 226 -1.85 -2.38 -6.35
C PHE A 226 -1.40 -2.97 -7.69
N VAL A 227 -2.34 -3.29 -8.57
CA VAL A 227 -2.03 -3.88 -9.89
C VAL A 227 -1.26 -2.89 -10.75
N VAL A 228 -1.70 -1.62 -10.84
CA VAL A 228 -1.04 -0.61 -11.68
C VAL A 228 0.38 -0.30 -11.19
N CYS A 229 0.58 -0.17 -9.87
CA CYS A 229 1.88 0.18 -9.31
C CYS A 229 2.86 -1.00 -9.31
N PHE A 230 2.42 -2.19 -8.89
CA PHE A 230 3.35 -3.29 -8.59
C PHE A 230 3.40 -4.36 -9.67
N LEU A 231 2.31 -4.68 -10.38
CA LEU A 231 2.34 -5.78 -11.37
C LEU A 231 3.35 -5.55 -12.50
N PRO A 232 3.48 -4.35 -13.11
CA PRO A 232 4.36 -4.16 -14.24
C PRO A 232 5.83 -4.48 -13.94
N ILE A 233 6.35 -4.03 -12.79
CA ILE A 233 7.76 -4.28 -12.43
C ILE A 233 8.01 -5.77 -12.14
N HIS A 234 7.07 -6.47 -11.51
CA HIS A 234 7.21 -7.89 -11.21
C HIS A 234 7.04 -8.77 -12.46
N VAL A 235 6.24 -8.34 -13.44
CA VAL A 235 6.17 -9.00 -14.75
C VAL A 235 7.50 -8.87 -15.50
N VAL A 236 8.10 -7.68 -15.51
CA VAL A 236 9.42 -7.48 -16.14
C VAL A 236 10.48 -8.34 -15.42
N LEU A 237 10.46 -8.38 -14.08
CA LEU A 237 11.36 -9.24 -13.30
C LEU A 237 11.16 -10.73 -13.62
N MET A 238 9.91 -11.18 -13.74
CA MET A 238 9.57 -12.56 -14.12
C MET A 238 10.13 -12.91 -15.50
N VAL A 239 10.01 -12.00 -16.48
CA VAL A 239 10.60 -12.18 -17.82
C VAL A 239 12.12 -12.30 -17.74
N VAL A 240 12.78 -11.45 -16.94
CA VAL A 240 14.24 -11.52 -16.72
C VAL A 240 14.64 -12.88 -16.15
N VAL A 241 13.94 -13.38 -15.14
CA VAL A 241 14.21 -14.69 -14.54
C VAL A 241 13.98 -15.82 -15.53
N ALA A 242 12.86 -15.81 -16.24
CA ALA A 242 12.46 -16.91 -17.12
C ALA A 242 13.33 -17.00 -18.38
N THR A 243 13.82 -15.88 -18.88
CA THR A 243 14.51 -15.80 -20.18
C THR A 243 16.01 -15.50 -20.05
N SER A 244 16.47 -15.06 -18.88
CA SER A 244 17.82 -14.52 -18.68
C SER A 244 18.19 -13.38 -19.64
N LEU A 245 17.20 -12.71 -20.26
CA LEU A 245 17.42 -11.64 -21.21
C LEU A 245 17.95 -10.38 -20.53
N ASN A 246 18.94 -9.74 -21.18
CA ASN A 246 19.60 -8.53 -20.69
C ASN A 246 19.71 -7.46 -21.78
N THR A 247 18.58 -7.13 -22.39
CA THR A 247 18.50 -6.16 -23.48
C THR A 247 18.30 -4.75 -22.95
N SER A 248 18.67 -3.74 -23.73
CA SER A 248 18.45 -2.34 -23.35
C SER A 248 16.95 -2.03 -23.12
N ALA A 249 16.07 -2.69 -23.87
CA ALA A 249 14.61 -2.58 -23.69
C ALA A 249 14.14 -3.06 -22.31
N ILE A 250 14.68 -4.17 -21.81
CA ILE A 250 14.38 -4.68 -20.46
C ILE A 250 14.86 -3.68 -19.40
N CYS A 251 16.05 -3.11 -19.57
CA CYS A 251 16.56 -2.11 -18.63
C CYS A 251 15.67 -0.86 -18.60
N TYR A 252 15.22 -0.38 -19.76
CA TYR A 252 14.26 0.72 -19.86
C TYR A 252 12.93 0.36 -19.18
N ALA A 253 12.42 -0.86 -19.41
CA ALA A 253 11.20 -1.34 -18.78
C ALA A 253 11.32 -1.40 -17.26
N LEU A 254 12.44 -1.91 -16.69
CA LEU A 254 12.68 -1.94 -15.25
C LEU A 254 12.68 -0.54 -14.63
N VAL A 255 13.30 0.44 -15.29
CA VAL A 255 13.31 1.84 -14.81
C VAL A 255 11.91 2.45 -14.86
N ILE A 256 11.20 2.30 -15.99
CA ILE A 256 9.86 2.89 -16.17
C ILE A 256 8.85 2.25 -15.22
N THR A 257 8.83 0.92 -15.13
CA THR A 257 7.91 0.20 -14.22
C THR A 257 8.28 0.39 -12.75
N GLY A 258 9.56 0.58 -12.43
CA GLY A 258 9.99 1.03 -11.10
C GLY A 258 9.42 2.41 -10.75
N LYS A 259 9.50 3.37 -11.68
CA LYS A 259 8.91 4.71 -11.49
C LYS A 259 7.39 4.67 -11.35
N LEU A 260 6.72 3.76 -12.05
CA LEU A 260 5.29 3.51 -11.86
C LEU A 260 4.99 2.94 -10.46
N SER A 261 5.82 2.01 -9.97
CA SER A 261 5.72 1.50 -8.59
C SER A 261 5.91 2.59 -7.54
N ASP A 262 6.74 3.60 -7.81
CA ASP A 262 6.94 4.74 -6.90
C ASP A 262 5.65 5.56 -6.73
N ALA A 263 4.72 5.54 -7.69
CA ALA A 263 3.44 6.25 -7.58
C ALA A 263 2.55 5.73 -6.45
N ASN A 264 2.80 4.50 -5.97
CA ASN A 264 2.02 3.89 -4.90
C ASN A 264 1.89 4.80 -3.67
N CYS A 265 3.00 5.44 -3.27
CA CYS A 265 3.04 6.32 -2.10
C CYS A 265 2.10 7.53 -2.19
N CYS A 266 1.69 7.93 -3.40
CA CYS A 266 0.70 8.99 -3.60
C CYS A 266 -0.70 8.42 -3.80
N LEU A 267 -0.81 7.29 -4.52
CA LEU A 267 -2.10 6.66 -4.83
C LEU A 267 -2.76 6.01 -3.61
N ASP A 268 -1.99 5.69 -2.56
CA ASP A 268 -2.53 5.27 -1.26
C ASP A 268 -3.40 6.34 -0.60
N ALA A 269 -3.30 7.61 -1.02
CA ALA A 269 -4.22 8.67 -0.61
C ALA A 269 -5.68 8.42 -1.02
N ILE A 270 -5.92 7.60 -2.06
CA ILE A 270 -7.27 7.17 -2.42
C ILE A 270 -7.89 6.33 -1.30
N CYS A 271 -7.10 5.47 -0.66
CA CYS A 271 -7.52 4.71 0.52
C CYS A 271 -7.88 5.65 1.68
N TYR A 272 -7.09 6.71 1.87
CA TYR A 272 -7.29 7.70 2.93
C TYR A 272 -8.58 8.49 2.75
N TYR A 273 -8.88 8.86 1.50
CA TYR A 273 -10.12 9.54 1.14
C TYR A 273 -11.34 8.71 1.53
N PHE A 274 -11.39 7.43 1.15
CA PHE A 274 -12.52 6.57 1.50
C PHE A 274 -12.67 6.38 3.02
N MET A 275 -11.56 6.33 3.77
CA MET A 275 -11.65 6.29 5.23
C MET A 275 -12.16 7.60 5.83
N ALA A 276 -11.75 8.74 5.27
CA ALA A 276 -12.21 10.05 5.74
C ALA A 276 -13.71 10.22 5.51
N GLU A 277 -14.24 9.78 4.36
CA GLU A 277 -15.69 9.73 4.09
C GLU A 277 -16.42 8.89 5.15
N ASP A 278 -15.95 7.66 5.42
CA ASP A 278 -16.55 6.76 6.43
C ASP A 278 -16.55 7.40 7.83
N PHE A 279 -15.48 8.13 8.18
CA PHE A 279 -15.38 8.81 9.47
C PHE A 279 -16.34 9.99 9.59
N GLN A 280 -16.46 10.80 8.54
CA GLN A 280 -17.37 11.96 8.54
C GLN A 280 -18.82 11.51 8.68
N GLU A 281 -19.23 10.46 7.96
CA GLU A 281 -20.59 9.92 8.02
C GLU A 281 -20.91 9.30 9.40
N ALA A 282 -19.97 8.55 9.98
CA ALA A 282 -20.13 8.02 11.34
C ALA A 282 -20.28 9.15 12.39
N SER A 283 -19.59 10.27 12.18
CA SER A 283 -19.70 11.44 13.07
C SER A 283 -21.02 12.20 12.91
N SER A 284 -21.54 12.33 11.68
CA SER A 284 -22.82 12.99 11.43
C SER A 284 -23.98 12.18 12.02
N LEU A 285 -23.97 10.85 11.89
CA LEU A 285 -24.97 9.96 12.50
C LEU A 285 -24.96 10.04 14.03
N ALA A 286 -23.77 10.14 14.65
CA ALA A 286 -23.65 10.29 16.10
C ALA A 286 -24.12 11.66 16.63
N SER A 287 -24.20 12.67 15.77
CA SER A 287 -24.65 14.03 16.11
C SER A 287 -26.16 14.26 15.95
N MET A 288 -26.91 13.30 15.39
CA MET A 288 -28.37 13.41 15.31
C MET A 288 -28.97 13.34 16.73
N PRO A 289 -29.79 14.33 17.14
CA PRO A 289 -30.47 14.27 18.42
C PRO A 289 -31.36 13.03 18.47
N ILE A 290 -31.20 12.18 19.49
CA ILE A 290 -32.17 11.13 19.81
C ILE A 290 -33.51 11.85 20.01
N ALA A 291 -34.41 11.74 19.03
CA ALA A 291 -35.78 12.21 19.18
C ALA A 291 -36.34 11.50 20.41
N LYS A 292 -36.58 12.28 21.48
CA LYS A 292 -37.25 11.80 22.69
C LYS A 292 -38.55 11.15 22.23
N ALA A 293 -38.65 9.83 22.36
CA ALA A 293 -39.91 9.12 22.24
C ALA A 293 -40.85 9.76 23.27
N HIS A 294 -41.77 10.60 22.78
CA HIS A 294 -42.77 11.24 23.61
C HIS A 294 -43.70 10.14 24.10
N ARG A 295 -43.49 9.73 25.36
CA ARG A 295 -44.42 8.90 26.12
C ARG A 295 -45.70 9.72 26.26
N ASN A 296 -46.69 9.47 25.41
CA ASN A 296 -48.02 10.06 25.55
C ASN A 296 -48.83 9.18 26.52
N GLU A 297 -48.54 9.32 27.82
CA GLU A 297 -49.53 9.05 28.87
C GLU A 297 -50.50 10.23 28.87
N ASN A 298 -51.64 10.09 28.18
CA ASN A 298 -52.91 10.79 28.45
C ASN A 298 -53.93 10.49 27.33
N SER A 299 -54.65 9.38 27.45
CA SER A 299 -56.05 9.28 27.01
C SER A 299 -56.63 7.99 27.55
N LEU A 300 -57.10 8.01 28.80
CA LEU A 300 -58.15 7.11 29.32
C LEU A 300 -58.58 7.57 30.71
N SER A 301 -59.15 8.78 30.75
CA SER A 301 -60.12 9.17 31.75
C SER A 301 -61.11 10.12 31.08
N VAL A 302 -62.33 9.60 30.89
CA VAL A 302 -63.64 10.26 30.66
C VAL A 302 -64.41 9.49 29.58
N THR A 303 -65.07 8.42 30.01
CA THR A 303 -66.52 8.26 29.81
C THR A 303 -67.04 7.31 30.88
N LEU A 304 -67.69 7.89 31.89
CA LEU A 304 -68.67 7.24 32.76
C LEU A 304 -70.01 7.28 32.01
N ALA A 305 -70.55 6.11 31.68
CA ALA A 305 -71.98 5.75 31.64
C ALA A 305 -72.10 4.28 31.26
#